data_AF-A7B4J8-F1
#
_entry.id   AF-A7B4J8-F1
#
_cell.length_a   1.000
_cell.length_b   1.000
_cell.length_c   1.000
_cell.angle_alpha   90.00
_cell.angle_beta   90.00
_cell.angle_gamma   90.00
#
_symmetry.space_group_name_H-M   'P 1'
#
loop_
_entity.id
_entity.type
_entity.pdbx_description
1 polymer ?
#
loop_
_entity_poly.entity_id
_entity_poly.type
_entity_poly.pdbx_seq_one_letter_code
_entity_poly.pdbx_strand_id
1 'polypeptide(L)'
;MRHRYISYFAGIFLLAFFAVLNTGVLISVSGFQRLQKPVVSQPDFRRQPVSETMQVYLKQAADPGRDVGLYWMATDFENRRFPGKVSPSGFQKLYRQWRNQTGWDAYVQSCRAIWNDVKYFPIPQSLDDTEDKISYVDSWMFERNYGGKRGHEGTDIMAEKNTPGYYPVVSMTDGVVTEKGWLEKGGWRIGITAPTGAYFYYAHLDSYAELEKGDPVKAGDLLGYMGDSGYGEEGTTGEFPVHLHLGIYLKEGTEEISVNPYPVLRYAENARIKCVYSR
;
A
#
# COMPACT_ATOMS: atom_id res chain seq x y z
N MET A 1 -23.70 0.55 57.15
CA MET A 1 -23.08 1.29 56.00
C MET A 1 -22.15 0.42 55.15
N ARG A 2 -21.22 -0.37 55.73
CA ARG A 2 -20.26 -1.23 54.99
C ARG A 2 -20.84 -2.20 53.94
N HIS A 3 -22.00 -2.82 54.21
CA HIS A 3 -22.63 -3.77 53.29
C HIS A 3 -23.11 -3.16 51.97
N ARG A 4 -23.61 -1.92 51.98
CA ARG A 4 -24.11 -1.25 50.77
C ARG A 4 -22.97 -0.94 49.79
N TYR A 5 -21.81 -0.52 50.29
CA TYR A 5 -20.64 -0.25 49.46
C TYR A 5 -20.09 -1.48 48.74
N ILE A 6 -20.11 -2.66 49.40
CA ILE A 6 -19.68 -3.93 48.79
C ILE A 6 -20.62 -4.34 47.64
N SER A 7 -21.93 -4.16 47.80
CA SER A 7 -22.91 -4.47 46.75
C SER A 7 -22.79 -3.52 45.55
N TYR A 8 -22.53 -2.22 45.77
CA TYR A 8 -22.28 -1.28 44.67
C TYR A 8 -20.96 -1.59 43.94
N PHE A 9 -19.90 -1.94 44.67
CA PHE A 9 -18.62 -2.33 44.07
C PHE A 9 -18.75 -3.61 43.25
N ALA A 10 -19.48 -4.62 43.75
CA ALA A 10 -19.74 -5.85 43.02
C ALA A 10 -20.56 -5.60 41.75
N GLY A 11 -21.58 -4.72 41.80
CA GLY A 11 -22.38 -4.34 40.63
C GLY A 11 -21.57 -3.59 39.56
N ILE A 12 -20.73 -2.64 39.97
CA ILE A 12 -19.84 -1.91 39.04
C ILE A 12 -18.78 -2.84 38.45
N PHE A 13 -18.21 -3.75 39.26
CA PHE A 13 -17.26 -4.75 38.80
C PHE A 13 -17.89 -5.71 37.78
N LEU A 14 -19.10 -6.21 38.03
CA LEU A 14 -19.85 -7.05 37.08
C LEU A 14 -20.14 -6.29 35.78
N LEU A 15 -20.59 -5.04 35.85
CA LEU A 15 -20.81 -4.20 34.67
C LEU A 15 -19.53 -3.97 33.87
N ALA A 16 -18.42 -3.64 34.54
CA ALA A 16 -17.11 -3.48 33.89
C ALA A 16 -16.62 -4.80 33.27
N PHE A 17 -16.83 -5.92 33.98
CA PHE A 17 -16.47 -7.26 33.50
C PHE A 17 -17.28 -7.66 32.26
N PHE A 18 -18.59 -7.43 32.25
CA PHE A 18 -19.45 -7.67 31.08
C PHE A 18 -19.13 -6.71 29.92
N ALA A 19 -18.79 -5.45 30.20
CA ALA A 19 -18.35 -4.50 29.17
C ALA A 19 -17.06 -4.98 28.49
N VAL A 20 -16.08 -5.46 29.27
CA VAL A 20 -14.82 -5.99 28.75
C VAL A 20 -15.06 -7.27 27.93
N LEU A 21 -15.89 -8.20 28.39
CA LEU A 21 -16.23 -9.41 27.60
C LEU A 21 -16.96 -9.07 26.29
N ASN A 22 -17.88 -8.11 26.32
CA ASN A 22 -18.67 -7.72 25.15
C ASN A 22 -17.85 -6.96 24.11
N THR A 23 -16.76 -6.28 24.48
CA THR A 23 -15.90 -5.60 23.49
C THR A 23 -15.25 -6.57 22.52
N GLY A 24 -14.78 -7.74 22.99
CA GLY A 24 -14.23 -8.78 22.11
C GLY A 24 -15.27 -9.34 21.13
N VAL A 25 -16.50 -9.56 21.59
CA VAL A 25 -17.62 -10.01 20.74
C VAL A 25 -17.96 -8.94 19.70
N LEU A 26 -18.05 -7.67 20.10
CA LEU A 26 -18.34 -6.56 19.20
C LEU A 26 -17.26 -6.38 18.13
N ILE A 27 -15.97 -6.56 18.47
CA ILE A 27 -14.87 -6.53 17.49
C ILE A 27 -15.02 -7.67 16.48
N SER A 28 -15.32 -8.88 16.95
CA SER A 28 -15.53 -10.02 16.06
C SER A 28 -16.72 -9.79 15.13
N VAL A 29 -17.82 -9.22 15.64
CA VAL A 29 -19.02 -8.93 14.84
C VAL A 29 -18.77 -7.82 13.83
N SER A 30 -18.07 -6.74 14.19
CA SER A 30 -17.79 -5.64 13.27
C SER A 30 -16.82 -6.05 12.15
N GLY A 31 -15.72 -6.75 12.49
CA GLY A 31 -14.80 -7.28 11.47
C GLY A 31 -15.46 -8.32 10.56
N PHE A 32 -16.31 -9.18 11.13
CA PHE A 32 -17.10 -10.14 10.35
C PHE A 32 -18.02 -9.44 9.33
N GLN A 33 -18.73 -8.38 9.73
CA GLN A 33 -19.58 -7.61 8.82
C GLN A 33 -18.80 -7.01 7.64
N ARG A 34 -17.54 -6.59 7.86
CA ARG A 34 -16.68 -6.08 6.78
C ARG A 34 -16.27 -7.17 5.80
N LEU A 35 -16.00 -8.39 6.28
CA LEU A 35 -15.68 -9.55 5.45
C LEU A 35 -16.87 -10.05 4.61
N GLN A 36 -18.11 -9.69 4.96
CA GLN A 36 -19.30 -10.05 4.17
C GLN A 36 -19.51 -9.17 2.93
N LYS A 37 -18.72 -8.11 2.78
CA LYS A 37 -18.78 -7.19 1.63
C LYS A 37 -17.47 -7.22 0.85
N PRO A 38 -17.49 -6.88 -0.45
CA PRO A 38 -16.26 -6.59 -1.17
C PRO A 38 -15.43 -5.56 -0.40
N VAL A 39 -14.16 -5.88 -0.14
CA VAL A 39 -13.30 -5.09 0.77
C VAL A 39 -12.47 -4.07 0.01
N VAL A 40 -12.18 -4.32 -1.27
CA VAL A 40 -11.24 -3.50 -2.04
C VAL A 40 -11.79 -2.09 -2.26
N SER A 41 -13.09 -1.96 -2.53
CA SER A 41 -13.74 -0.64 -2.67
C SER A 41 -13.95 0.13 -1.36
N GLN A 42 -13.75 -0.50 -0.19
CA GLN A 42 -13.98 0.17 1.10
C GLN A 42 -12.96 1.29 1.33
N PRO A 43 -13.38 2.53 1.66
CA PRO A 43 -12.45 3.66 1.80
C PRO A 43 -11.32 3.42 2.82
N ASP A 44 -11.61 2.76 3.93
CA ASP A 44 -10.61 2.42 4.95
C ASP A 44 -9.57 1.42 4.44
N PHE A 45 -9.99 0.45 3.63
CA PHE A 45 -9.06 -0.47 3.00
C PHE A 45 -8.20 0.27 1.98
N ARG A 46 -8.81 1.08 1.11
CA ARG A 46 -8.07 1.85 0.09
C ARG A 46 -7.07 2.82 0.71
N ARG A 47 -7.38 3.40 1.88
CA ARG A 47 -6.48 4.31 2.59
C ARG A 47 -5.25 3.63 3.19
N GLN A 48 -5.31 2.32 3.45
CA GLN A 48 -4.22 1.50 4.02
C GLN A 48 -3.66 2.07 5.36
N PRO A 49 -4.47 2.26 6.42
CA PRO A 49 -3.98 2.83 7.68
C PRO A 49 -2.96 1.92 8.38
N VAL A 50 -1.72 2.38 8.54
CA VAL A 50 -0.66 1.62 9.22
C VAL A 50 0.12 2.54 10.15
N SER A 51 -0.07 2.39 11.45
CA SER A 51 0.71 3.08 12.47
C SER A 51 2.22 2.79 12.38
N GLU A 52 3.05 3.69 12.89
CA GLU A 52 4.52 3.49 12.92
C GLU A 52 4.92 2.22 13.70
N THR A 53 4.17 1.83 14.74
CA THR A 53 4.40 0.55 15.44
C THR A 53 4.20 -0.65 14.51
N MET A 54 3.18 -0.61 13.65
CA MET A 54 2.94 -1.65 12.65
C MET A 54 3.96 -1.59 11.52
N GLN A 55 4.39 -0.42 11.06
CA GLN A 55 5.44 -0.27 10.05
C GLN A 55 6.74 -0.98 10.49
N VAL A 56 7.17 -0.74 11.73
CA VAL A 56 8.37 -1.39 12.30
C VAL A 56 8.20 -2.90 12.35
N TYR A 57 7.03 -3.40 12.72
CA TYR A 57 6.74 -4.83 12.76
C TYR A 57 6.76 -5.46 11.35
N LEU A 58 6.11 -4.82 10.37
CA LEU A 58 5.91 -5.38 9.03
C LEU A 58 7.23 -5.61 8.30
N LYS A 59 8.24 -4.75 8.50
CA LYS A 59 9.60 -4.92 7.95
C LYS A 59 10.28 -6.24 8.34
N GLN A 60 9.79 -6.92 9.38
CA GLN A 60 10.31 -8.19 9.88
C GLN A 60 9.30 -9.34 9.73
N ALA A 61 8.11 -9.06 9.20
CA ALA A 61 7.04 -10.04 9.07
C ALA A 61 7.30 -10.99 7.89
N ALA A 62 7.12 -12.29 8.11
CA ALA A 62 7.25 -13.29 7.05
C ALA A 62 6.07 -13.28 6.05
N ASP A 63 4.91 -12.74 6.47
CA ASP A 63 3.70 -12.63 5.64
C ASP A 63 3.03 -11.27 5.95
N PRO A 64 3.59 -10.16 5.43
CA PRO A 64 3.17 -8.81 5.80
C PRO A 64 1.71 -8.54 5.42
N GLY A 65 1.24 -9.01 4.26
CA GLY A 65 -0.15 -8.87 3.82
C GLY A 65 -1.15 -9.57 4.75
N ARG A 66 -0.82 -10.78 5.24
CA ARG A 66 -1.67 -11.44 6.25
C ARG A 66 -1.71 -10.65 7.55
N ASP A 67 -0.54 -10.23 8.05
CA ASP A 67 -0.45 -9.62 9.37
C ASP A 67 -1.06 -8.21 9.42
N VAL A 68 -0.88 -7.42 8.36
CA VAL A 68 -1.56 -6.12 8.24
C VAL A 68 -3.08 -6.30 8.11
N GLY A 69 -3.55 -7.33 7.39
CA GLY A 69 -4.97 -7.65 7.32
C GLY A 69 -5.56 -8.05 8.68
N LEU A 70 -4.88 -8.92 9.43
CA LEU A 70 -5.30 -9.27 10.79
C LEU A 70 -5.29 -8.05 11.73
N TYR A 71 -4.31 -7.17 11.57
CA TYR A 71 -4.26 -5.92 12.32
C TYR A 71 -5.49 -5.04 12.06
N TRP A 72 -5.87 -4.85 10.79
CA TRP A 72 -7.08 -4.09 10.44
C TRP A 72 -8.36 -4.73 10.95
N MET A 73 -8.49 -6.06 10.86
CA MET A 73 -9.65 -6.77 11.41
C MET A 73 -9.75 -6.62 12.94
N ALA A 74 -8.61 -6.61 13.63
CA ALA A 74 -8.57 -6.48 15.09
C ALA A 74 -8.76 -5.03 15.58
N THR A 75 -8.46 -4.04 14.73
CA THR A 75 -8.49 -2.59 15.09
C THR A 75 -9.62 -1.84 14.42
N ASP A 76 -10.43 -2.51 13.61
CA ASP A 76 -11.43 -1.86 12.77
C ASP A 76 -10.79 -0.77 11.88
N PHE A 77 -9.69 -1.11 11.19
CA PHE A 77 -8.87 -0.18 10.40
C PHE A 77 -8.35 1.03 11.21
N GLU A 78 -7.77 0.76 12.38
CA GLU A 78 -7.27 1.75 13.36
C GLU A 78 -8.33 2.65 14.02
N ASN A 79 -9.63 2.39 13.83
CA ASN A 79 -10.69 3.06 14.59
C ASN A 79 -10.75 2.60 16.06
N ARG A 80 -10.03 1.52 16.40
CA ARG A 80 -9.93 0.94 17.75
C ARG A 80 -8.49 0.57 18.08
N ARG A 81 -8.19 0.51 19.38
CA ARG A 81 -6.90 0.02 19.86
C ARG A 81 -6.73 -1.46 19.56
N PHE A 82 -5.52 -1.85 19.20
CA PHE A 82 -5.18 -3.26 19.00
C PHE A 82 -5.31 -4.03 20.33
N PRO A 83 -6.10 -5.12 20.39
CA PRO A 83 -6.42 -5.81 21.65
C PRO A 83 -5.29 -6.68 22.21
N GLY A 84 -4.22 -6.90 21.44
CA GLY A 84 -3.11 -7.79 21.79
C GLY A 84 -1.75 -7.10 21.78
N LYS A 85 -0.68 -7.90 21.66
CA LYS A 85 0.67 -7.41 21.39
C LYS A 85 0.99 -7.55 19.91
N VAL A 86 1.47 -6.48 19.28
CA VAL A 86 2.02 -6.51 17.92
C VAL A 86 3.28 -7.36 17.95
N SER A 87 3.14 -8.63 17.57
CA SER A 87 4.18 -9.65 17.71
C SER A 87 3.81 -10.89 16.89
N PRO A 88 4.78 -11.72 16.45
CA PRO A 88 4.49 -12.90 15.63
C PRO A 88 3.49 -13.86 16.27
N SER A 89 3.61 -14.10 17.59
CA SER A 89 2.69 -14.98 18.32
C SER A 89 1.29 -14.38 18.48
N GLY A 90 1.19 -13.05 18.60
CA GLY A 90 -0.07 -12.31 18.59
C GLY A 90 -0.82 -12.47 17.28
N PHE A 91 -0.14 -12.25 16.15
CA PHE A 91 -0.74 -12.44 14.83
C PHE A 91 -1.08 -13.90 14.53
N GLN A 92 -0.24 -14.86 14.94
CA GLN A 92 -0.59 -16.27 14.79
C GLN A 92 -1.85 -16.65 15.58
N LYS A 93 -2.09 -16.02 16.74
CA LYS A 93 -3.33 -16.21 17.50
C LYS A 93 -4.54 -15.64 16.75
N LEU A 94 -4.44 -14.42 16.23
CA LEU A 94 -5.50 -13.80 15.42
C LEU A 94 -5.78 -14.62 14.16
N TYR A 95 -4.74 -15.08 13.46
CA TYR A 95 -4.88 -15.90 12.26
C TYR A 95 -5.74 -17.15 12.52
N ARG A 96 -5.50 -17.87 13.62
CA ARG A 96 -6.31 -19.05 13.98
C ARG A 96 -7.78 -18.72 14.23
N GLN A 97 -8.10 -17.49 14.65
CA GLN A 97 -9.47 -17.04 14.91
C GLN A 97 -10.18 -16.62 13.62
N TRP A 98 -9.48 -15.92 12.72
CA TRP A 98 -10.07 -15.30 11.53
C TRP A 98 -10.08 -16.20 10.30
N ARG A 99 -9.14 -17.15 10.17
CA ARG A 99 -8.96 -17.94 8.94
C ARG A 99 -10.18 -18.78 8.52
N ASN A 100 -11.09 -19.06 9.43
CA ASN A 100 -12.29 -19.87 9.17
C ASN A 100 -13.52 -19.00 8.85
N GLN A 101 -13.39 -17.67 8.83
CA GLN A 101 -14.50 -16.78 8.53
C GLN A 101 -14.77 -16.74 7.02
N THR A 102 -16.04 -16.79 6.64
CA THR A 102 -16.44 -16.56 5.24
C THR A 102 -15.95 -15.19 4.78
N GLY A 103 -15.27 -15.15 3.62
CA GLY A 103 -14.67 -13.93 3.06
C GLY A 103 -13.19 -13.73 3.43
N TRP A 104 -12.64 -14.50 4.37
CA TRP A 104 -11.23 -14.39 4.78
C TRP A 104 -10.25 -14.58 3.61
N ASP A 105 -10.46 -15.61 2.78
CA ASP A 105 -9.51 -15.95 1.71
C ASP A 105 -9.40 -14.84 0.66
N ALA A 106 -10.53 -14.30 0.20
CA ALA A 106 -10.56 -13.17 -0.73
C ALA A 106 -9.92 -11.91 -0.09
N TYR A 107 -10.24 -11.64 1.17
CA TYR A 107 -9.69 -10.50 1.89
C TYR A 107 -8.17 -10.58 2.05
N VAL A 108 -7.65 -11.72 2.53
CA VAL A 108 -6.22 -11.89 2.74
C VAL A 108 -5.47 -11.94 1.41
N GLN A 109 -6.09 -12.44 0.34
CA GLN A 109 -5.53 -12.35 -1.01
C GLN A 109 -5.34 -10.90 -1.44
N SER A 110 -6.35 -10.03 -1.27
CA SER A 110 -6.22 -8.61 -1.59
C SER A 110 -5.13 -7.92 -0.75
N CYS A 111 -5.00 -8.28 0.53
CA CYS A 111 -3.91 -7.75 1.36
C CYS A 111 -2.54 -8.21 0.84
N ARG A 112 -2.39 -9.51 0.54
CA ARG A 112 -1.11 -10.05 0.02
C ARG A 112 -0.76 -9.52 -1.36
N ALA A 113 -1.74 -9.26 -2.21
CA ALA A 113 -1.53 -8.67 -3.53
C ALA A 113 -0.81 -7.32 -3.47
N ILE A 114 -1.10 -6.51 -2.44
CA ILE A 114 -0.44 -5.22 -2.23
C ILE A 114 0.94 -5.37 -1.59
N TRP A 115 1.08 -6.28 -0.62
CA TRP A 115 2.22 -6.30 0.31
C TRP A 115 3.28 -7.37 0.04
N ASN A 116 2.90 -8.56 -0.45
CA ASN A 116 3.78 -9.72 -0.42
C ASN A 116 4.71 -9.85 -1.63
N ASP A 117 4.34 -9.27 -2.77
CA ASP A 117 5.15 -9.35 -3.99
C ASP A 117 6.24 -8.25 -4.04
N VAL A 118 6.13 -7.24 -3.17
CA VAL A 118 7.06 -6.11 -3.13
C VAL A 118 8.39 -6.53 -2.54
N LYS A 119 9.43 -6.48 -3.37
CA LYS A 119 10.81 -6.80 -2.99
C LYS A 119 11.70 -5.57 -2.89
N TYR A 120 11.47 -4.57 -3.75
CA TYR A 120 12.29 -3.36 -3.80
C TYR A 120 11.44 -2.09 -3.78
N PHE A 121 12.06 -1.01 -3.30
CA PHE A 121 11.60 0.36 -3.55
C PHE A 121 11.82 0.69 -5.04
N PRO A 122 10.94 1.48 -5.68
CA PRO A 122 10.97 1.68 -7.14
C PRO A 122 12.15 2.55 -7.62
N ILE A 123 12.84 3.26 -6.74
CA ILE A 123 14.00 4.08 -7.05
C ILE A 123 15.26 3.45 -6.45
N PRO A 124 16.22 2.97 -7.26
CA PRO A 124 17.50 2.44 -6.80
C PRO A 124 18.28 3.41 -5.93
N GLN A 125 19.29 2.94 -5.21
CA GLN A 125 20.32 3.76 -4.57
C GLN A 125 21.53 3.86 -5.51
N SER A 126 22.19 5.03 -5.54
CA SER A 126 23.39 5.24 -6.36
C SER A 126 24.58 4.47 -5.78
N LEU A 127 25.36 3.83 -6.66
CA LEU A 127 26.63 3.18 -6.32
C LEU A 127 27.84 4.12 -6.43
N ASP A 128 27.69 5.22 -7.15
CA ASP A 128 28.76 6.12 -7.58
C ASP A 128 28.75 7.47 -6.84
N ASP A 129 28.13 7.50 -5.65
CA ASP A 129 27.98 8.68 -4.78
C ASP A 129 27.33 9.89 -5.49
N THR A 130 26.52 9.64 -6.52
CA THR A 130 25.72 10.68 -7.17
C THR A 130 24.43 10.93 -6.40
N GLU A 131 23.76 12.05 -6.69
CA GLU A 131 22.50 12.39 -6.03
C GLU A 131 21.45 11.30 -6.26
N ASP A 132 20.90 10.74 -5.19
CA ASP A 132 19.86 9.72 -5.27
C ASP A 132 18.69 10.00 -4.31
N LYS A 133 18.66 11.19 -3.68
CA LYS A 133 17.62 11.57 -2.75
C LYS A 133 16.29 11.75 -3.47
N ILE A 134 15.25 11.29 -2.79
CA ILE A 134 13.85 11.45 -3.18
C ILE A 134 13.03 11.83 -1.95
N SER A 135 11.85 12.40 -2.18
CA SER A 135 10.89 12.74 -1.12
C SER A 135 9.48 12.30 -1.50
N TYR A 136 8.71 11.80 -0.54
CA TYR A 136 7.31 11.40 -0.76
C TYR A 136 6.53 11.51 0.54
N VAL A 137 5.22 11.75 0.44
CA VAL A 137 4.31 11.89 1.57
C VAL A 137 3.03 11.13 1.32
N ASP A 138 2.29 10.82 2.38
CA ASP A 138 0.94 10.29 2.25
C ASP A 138 0.02 11.40 1.76
N SER A 139 -0.31 11.35 0.48
CA SER A 139 -1.17 12.33 -0.20
C SER A 139 -2.49 11.71 -0.62
N TRP A 140 -2.85 10.54 -0.09
CA TRP A 140 -4.05 9.81 -0.47
C TRP A 140 -5.30 10.70 -0.38
N MET A 141 -6.01 10.81 -1.50
CA MET A 141 -7.22 11.63 -1.65
C MET A 141 -7.04 13.15 -1.46
N PHE A 142 -5.80 13.66 -1.41
CA PHE A 142 -5.55 15.11 -1.47
C PHE A 142 -6.02 15.64 -2.83
N GLU A 143 -6.46 16.90 -2.90
CA GLU A 143 -7.05 17.45 -4.12
C GLU A 143 -6.01 17.59 -5.25
N ARG A 144 -6.35 17.09 -6.44
CA ARG A 144 -5.64 17.34 -7.71
C ARG A 144 -6.40 18.40 -8.51
N ASN A 145 -5.66 19.32 -9.13
CA ASN A 145 -6.24 20.47 -9.84
C ASN A 145 -6.34 20.29 -11.37
N TYR A 146 -5.46 19.47 -11.97
CA TYR A 146 -5.49 19.22 -13.41
C TYR A 146 -6.56 18.19 -13.77
N GLY A 147 -7.45 18.53 -14.71
CA GLY A 147 -8.55 17.66 -15.14
C GLY A 147 -9.71 17.53 -14.13
N GLY A 148 -9.91 18.54 -13.29
CA GLY A 148 -11.02 18.67 -12.32
C GLY A 148 -10.64 18.24 -10.90
N LYS A 149 -11.55 18.49 -9.93
CA LYS A 149 -11.37 18.13 -8.51
C LYS A 149 -11.46 16.61 -8.34
N ARG A 150 -10.32 15.93 -8.27
CA ARG A 150 -10.21 14.49 -7.96
C ARG A 150 -9.28 14.28 -6.77
N GLY A 151 -9.45 13.15 -6.09
CA GLY A 151 -8.49 12.73 -5.07
C GLY A 151 -7.21 12.21 -5.71
N HIS A 152 -6.08 12.39 -5.05
CA HIS A 152 -4.83 11.79 -5.48
C HIS A 152 -4.80 10.30 -5.15
N GLU A 153 -4.97 9.45 -6.16
CA GLU A 153 -5.11 8.01 -6.04
C GLU A 153 -3.78 7.26 -6.28
N GLY A 154 -2.73 7.69 -5.59
CA GLY A 154 -1.38 7.12 -5.72
C GLY A 154 -0.40 7.75 -4.74
N THR A 155 0.89 7.66 -5.05
CA THR A 155 1.96 8.35 -4.32
C THR A 155 2.96 8.93 -5.30
N ASP A 156 3.23 10.22 -5.18
CA ASP A 156 4.24 10.90 -5.98
C ASP A 156 5.59 10.86 -5.23
N ILE A 157 6.59 10.27 -5.88
CA ILE A 157 7.97 10.20 -5.40
C ILE A 157 8.77 11.27 -6.13
N MET A 158 9.01 12.39 -5.44
CA MET A 158 9.63 13.60 -5.97
C MET A 158 11.15 13.44 -6.04
N ALA A 159 11.73 13.86 -7.16
CA ALA A 159 13.18 13.91 -7.35
C ALA A 159 13.80 15.10 -6.59
N GLU A 160 14.90 14.87 -5.85
CA GLU A 160 15.71 15.97 -5.30
C GLU A 160 16.41 16.74 -6.43
N LYS A 161 17.08 16.00 -7.31
CA LYS A 161 17.62 16.52 -8.57
C LYS A 161 16.50 16.57 -9.61
N ASN A 162 15.83 17.71 -9.73
CA ASN A 162 14.74 17.92 -10.68
C ASN A 162 15.22 17.95 -12.15
N THR A 163 15.61 16.79 -12.71
CA THR A 163 16.07 16.60 -14.08
C THR A 163 15.50 15.28 -14.63
N PRO A 164 14.70 15.30 -15.72
CA PRO A 164 14.14 14.08 -16.29
C PRO A 164 15.25 13.19 -16.88
N GLY A 165 14.99 11.89 -16.96
CA GLY A 165 15.96 10.93 -17.52
C GLY A 165 17.11 10.56 -16.57
N TYR A 166 17.14 11.11 -15.35
CA TYR A 166 18.25 10.91 -14.41
C TYR A 166 18.03 9.73 -13.44
N TYR A 167 16.86 9.65 -12.78
CA TYR A 167 16.59 8.56 -11.82
C TYR A 167 16.08 7.31 -12.56
N PRO A 168 16.73 6.16 -12.45
CA PRO A 168 16.17 4.91 -12.92
C PRO A 168 14.91 4.54 -12.10
N VAL A 169 13.92 3.99 -12.78
CA VAL A 169 12.71 3.43 -12.19
C VAL A 169 12.73 1.93 -12.41
N VAL A 170 12.66 1.16 -11.33
CA VAL A 170 12.69 -0.31 -11.35
C VAL A 170 11.37 -0.91 -10.90
N SER A 171 11.11 -2.14 -11.31
CA SER A 171 9.93 -2.87 -10.87
C SER A 171 10.03 -3.21 -9.38
N MET A 172 9.01 -2.86 -8.60
CA MET A 172 8.92 -3.25 -7.18
C MET A 172 8.70 -4.76 -7.01
N THR A 173 8.10 -5.40 -8.02
CA THR A 173 7.65 -6.80 -8.00
C THR A 173 8.18 -7.58 -9.20
N ASP A 174 8.21 -8.90 -9.08
CA ASP A 174 8.15 -9.76 -10.27
C ASP A 174 6.81 -9.50 -10.98
N GLY A 175 6.69 -9.87 -12.26
CA GLY A 175 5.40 -9.77 -12.95
C GLY A 175 5.51 -9.81 -14.46
N VAL A 176 4.48 -9.26 -15.10
CA VAL A 176 4.36 -9.14 -16.56
C VAL A 176 3.95 -7.73 -16.93
N VAL A 177 4.59 -7.16 -17.95
CA VAL A 177 4.20 -5.88 -18.54
C VAL A 177 2.81 -6.00 -19.14
N THR A 178 1.83 -5.38 -18.50
CA THR A 178 0.40 -5.47 -18.88
C THR A 178 -0.01 -4.29 -19.76
N GLU A 179 0.50 -3.09 -19.45
CA GLU A 179 0.33 -1.91 -20.29
C GLU A 179 1.65 -1.15 -20.44
N LYS A 180 1.79 -0.45 -21.56
CA LYS A 180 2.90 0.46 -21.88
C LYS A 180 2.38 1.50 -22.87
N GLY A 181 2.76 2.78 -22.70
CA GLY A 181 2.48 3.84 -23.67
C GLY A 181 1.98 5.14 -23.02
N TRP A 182 1.31 5.98 -23.79
CA TRP A 182 0.81 7.28 -23.32
C TRP A 182 -0.56 7.21 -22.61
N LEU A 183 -0.75 8.06 -21.61
CA LEU A 183 -2.04 8.55 -21.14
C LEU A 183 -1.92 10.05 -20.86
N GLU A 184 -2.90 10.86 -21.27
CA GLU A 184 -2.88 12.33 -21.03
C GLU A 184 -2.54 12.69 -19.58
N LYS A 185 -3.14 12.00 -18.60
CA LYS A 185 -2.90 12.26 -17.17
C LYS A 185 -1.69 11.54 -16.59
N GLY A 186 -1.13 10.54 -17.28
CA GLY A 186 -0.05 9.69 -16.79
C GLY A 186 1.26 9.84 -17.54
N GLY A 187 1.28 10.62 -18.63
CA GLY A 187 2.38 10.68 -19.57
C GLY A 187 2.77 9.30 -20.10
N TRP A 188 4.07 9.07 -20.21
CA TRP A 188 4.62 7.75 -20.43
C TRP A 188 4.46 6.90 -19.18
N ARG A 189 3.61 5.88 -19.30
CA ARG A 189 3.32 4.94 -18.22
C ARG A 189 3.66 3.51 -18.61
N ILE A 190 3.98 2.71 -17.60
CA ILE A 190 4.11 1.26 -17.72
C ILE A 190 3.41 0.60 -16.53
N GLY A 191 2.76 -0.53 -16.79
CA GLY A 191 1.95 -1.25 -15.82
C GLY A 191 2.41 -2.69 -15.69
N ILE A 192 2.70 -3.12 -14.47
CA ILE A 192 3.15 -4.49 -14.16
C ILE A 192 2.07 -5.21 -13.36
N THR A 193 1.56 -6.33 -13.86
CA THR A 193 0.71 -7.21 -13.05
C THR A 193 1.60 -8.19 -12.30
N ALA A 194 1.56 -8.13 -10.97
CA ALA A 194 2.33 -8.96 -10.07
C ALA A 194 1.69 -10.36 -9.88
N PRO A 195 2.45 -11.38 -9.45
CA PRO A 195 1.98 -12.76 -9.32
C PRO A 195 0.73 -12.95 -8.45
N THR A 196 0.60 -12.16 -7.37
CA THR A 196 -0.54 -12.22 -6.45
C THR A 196 -1.73 -11.38 -6.95
N GLY A 197 -1.60 -10.69 -8.09
CA GLY A 197 -2.70 -10.13 -8.87
C GLY A 197 -2.90 -8.61 -8.79
N ALA A 198 -2.05 -7.89 -8.05
CA ALA A 198 -2.07 -6.43 -8.07
C ALA A 198 -1.42 -5.89 -9.35
N TYR A 199 -1.96 -4.78 -9.85
CA TYR A 199 -1.39 -4.01 -10.95
C TYR A 199 -0.64 -2.80 -10.39
N PHE A 200 0.67 -2.78 -10.60
CA PHE A 200 1.58 -1.70 -10.22
C PHE A 200 1.76 -0.76 -11.41
N TYR A 201 1.38 0.49 -11.21
CA TYR A 201 1.34 1.52 -12.24
C TYR A 201 2.45 2.54 -12.01
N TYR A 202 3.32 2.72 -13.00
CA TYR A 202 4.45 3.65 -12.95
C TYR A 202 4.25 4.69 -14.05
N ALA A 203 4.13 5.96 -13.69
CA ALA A 203 3.79 7.05 -14.60
C ALA A 203 4.79 8.20 -14.58
N HIS A 204 4.62 9.12 -15.53
CA HIS A 204 5.46 10.29 -15.77
C HIS A 204 6.90 9.93 -16.11
N LEU A 205 7.12 8.79 -16.77
CA LEU A 205 8.45 8.40 -17.21
C LEU A 205 8.96 9.36 -18.28
N ASP A 206 10.27 9.59 -18.30
CA ASP A 206 10.95 10.27 -19.41
C ASP A 206 11.10 9.31 -20.60
N SER A 207 11.53 8.08 -20.30
CA SER A 207 11.84 7.04 -21.28
C SER A 207 11.63 5.66 -20.69
N TYR A 208 11.49 4.65 -21.57
CA TYR A 208 11.31 3.25 -21.19
C TYR A 208 12.61 2.45 -21.32
N ALA A 209 12.71 1.38 -20.55
CA ALA A 209 13.57 0.26 -20.90
C ALA A 209 13.06 -0.47 -22.17
N GLU A 210 13.90 -1.36 -22.71
CA GLU A 210 13.55 -2.25 -23.83
C GLU A 210 12.59 -3.36 -23.38
N LEU A 211 11.34 -2.97 -23.11
CA LEU A 211 10.26 -3.85 -22.66
C LEU A 211 9.03 -3.69 -23.56
N GLU A 212 8.32 -4.77 -23.83
CA GLU A 212 7.04 -4.77 -24.53
C GLU A 212 5.92 -5.37 -23.68
N LYS A 213 4.66 -5.13 -24.08
CA LYS A 213 3.52 -5.75 -23.42
C LYS A 213 3.62 -7.27 -23.58
N GLY A 214 3.49 -8.00 -22.46
CA GLY A 214 3.64 -9.44 -22.39
C GLY A 214 5.00 -9.90 -21.87
N ASP A 215 5.99 -9.01 -21.80
CA ASP A 215 7.32 -9.38 -21.29
C ASP A 215 7.30 -9.68 -19.80
N PRO A 216 8.00 -10.74 -19.35
CA PRO A 216 8.21 -10.99 -17.93
C PRO A 216 9.26 -10.01 -17.37
N VAL A 217 9.01 -9.54 -16.15
CA VAL A 217 9.96 -8.73 -15.39
C VAL A 217 10.24 -9.38 -14.04
N LYS A 218 11.46 -9.19 -13.54
CA LYS A 218 11.83 -9.47 -12.15
C LYS A 218 11.82 -8.19 -11.33
N ALA A 219 11.55 -8.33 -10.04
CA ALA A 219 11.70 -7.21 -9.12
C ALA A 219 13.14 -6.69 -9.15
N GLY A 220 13.29 -5.39 -9.37
CA GLY A 220 14.57 -4.72 -9.54
C GLY A 220 14.98 -4.49 -11.00
N ASP A 221 14.28 -5.09 -11.97
CA ASP A 221 14.53 -4.82 -13.39
C ASP A 221 14.14 -3.38 -13.75
N LEU A 222 14.93 -2.78 -14.64
CA LEU A 222 14.71 -1.42 -15.13
C LEU A 222 13.42 -1.37 -15.95
N LEU A 223 12.55 -0.42 -15.62
CA LEU A 223 11.33 -0.12 -16.37
C LEU A 223 11.49 1.11 -17.26
N GLY A 224 12.34 2.06 -16.84
CA GLY A 224 12.56 3.32 -17.51
C GLY A 224 13.27 4.33 -16.62
N TYR A 225 13.15 5.60 -16.96
CA TYR A 225 13.69 6.71 -16.18
C TYR A 225 12.59 7.67 -15.76
N MET A 226 12.70 8.22 -14.56
CA MET A 226 11.78 9.20 -14.01
C MET A 226 11.81 10.48 -14.85
N GLY A 227 10.64 11.05 -15.10
CA GLY A 227 10.49 12.27 -15.89
C GLY A 227 9.39 13.17 -15.37
N ASP A 228 8.93 14.03 -16.27
CA ASP A 228 7.86 15.01 -16.07
C ASP A 228 6.85 14.97 -17.24
N SER A 229 6.69 13.79 -17.85
CA SER A 229 5.82 13.62 -19.01
C SER A 229 4.34 13.54 -18.62
N GLY A 230 3.48 14.22 -19.37
CA GLY A 230 2.02 14.20 -19.19
C GLY A 230 1.36 15.58 -19.28
N TYR A 231 0.07 15.60 -18.97
CA TYR A 231 -0.81 16.79 -18.94
C TYR A 231 -0.96 17.48 -20.29
N GLY A 232 -0.97 16.69 -21.37
CA GLY A 232 -1.19 17.16 -22.73
C GLY A 232 -1.24 16.02 -23.74
N GLU A 233 -1.00 16.40 -25.00
CA GLU A 233 -0.87 15.47 -26.13
C GLU A 233 0.31 14.51 -25.95
N GLU A 234 0.32 13.42 -26.72
CA GLU A 234 1.38 12.40 -26.61
C GLU A 234 2.78 13.00 -26.75
N GLY A 235 3.62 12.78 -25.72
CA GLY A 235 5.00 13.27 -25.66
C GLY A 235 5.18 14.62 -24.94
N THR A 236 4.12 15.25 -24.42
CA THR A 236 4.26 16.46 -23.58
C THR A 236 5.17 16.21 -22.37
N THR A 237 6.10 17.13 -22.10
CA THR A 237 7.07 17.12 -20.98
C THR A 237 7.21 18.53 -20.40
N GLY A 238 7.67 18.64 -19.15
CA GLY A 238 7.98 19.91 -18.50
C GLY A 238 6.80 20.70 -17.90
N GLU A 239 5.59 20.14 -17.87
CA GLU A 239 4.39 20.81 -17.31
C GLU A 239 4.33 20.78 -15.77
N PHE A 240 5.16 19.96 -15.13
CA PHE A 240 5.24 19.78 -13.68
C PHE A 240 6.62 19.26 -13.24
N PRO A 241 6.96 19.26 -11.94
CA PRO A 241 8.25 18.76 -11.47
C PRO A 241 8.47 17.27 -11.76
N VAL A 242 9.73 16.86 -11.90
CA VAL A 242 10.15 15.47 -12.12
C VAL A 242 9.77 14.62 -10.91
N HIS A 243 8.95 13.60 -11.16
CA HIS A 243 8.53 12.66 -10.13
C HIS A 243 8.08 11.34 -10.74
N LEU A 244 8.12 10.28 -9.94
CA LEU A 244 7.43 9.03 -10.27
C LEU A 244 6.07 9.05 -9.58
N HIS A 245 4.99 9.00 -10.37
CA HIS A 245 3.68 8.66 -9.82
C HIS A 245 3.54 7.14 -9.78
N LEU A 246 3.40 6.60 -8.57
CA LEU A 246 3.11 5.18 -8.33
C LEU A 246 1.63 5.00 -7.98
N GLY A 247 0.97 4.07 -8.67
CA GLY A 247 -0.36 3.57 -8.32
C GLY A 247 -0.34 2.07 -8.06
N ILE A 248 -1.23 1.59 -7.19
CA ILE A 248 -1.50 0.17 -7.00
C ILE A 248 -2.99 -0.04 -7.17
N TYR A 249 -3.35 -1.00 -8.03
CA TYR A 249 -4.73 -1.30 -8.37
C TYR A 249 -5.04 -2.77 -8.14
N LEU A 250 -6.21 -3.02 -7.58
CA LEU A 250 -6.78 -4.36 -7.43
C LEU A 250 -8.09 -4.43 -8.22
N LYS A 251 -8.38 -5.59 -8.81
CA LYS A 251 -9.66 -5.81 -9.47
C LYS A 251 -10.75 -6.21 -8.47
N GLU A 252 -11.90 -5.56 -8.55
CA GLU A 252 -13.13 -5.94 -7.86
C GLU A 252 -14.27 -5.99 -8.88
N GLY A 253 -14.68 -7.20 -9.27
CA GLY A 253 -15.55 -7.38 -10.43
C GLY A 253 -14.82 -7.00 -11.72
N THR A 254 -15.36 -6.02 -12.46
CA THR A 254 -14.76 -5.49 -13.70
C THR A 254 -13.99 -4.20 -13.48
N GLU A 255 -14.02 -3.63 -12.28
CA GLU A 255 -13.39 -2.34 -11.98
C GLU A 255 -11.98 -2.53 -11.41
N GLU A 256 -11.08 -1.62 -11.79
CA GLU A 256 -9.77 -1.47 -11.17
C GLU A 256 -9.85 -0.38 -10.09
N ILE A 257 -9.57 -0.79 -8.85
CA ILE A 257 -9.71 0.05 -7.67
C ILE A 257 -8.33 0.41 -7.15
N SER A 258 -8.05 1.71 -7.12
CA SER A 258 -6.81 2.24 -6.54
C SER A 258 -6.78 2.07 -5.02
N VAL A 259 -5.60 1.74 -4.52
CA VAL A 259 -5.26 1.69 -3.08
C VAL A 259 -3.98 2.50 -2.81
N ASN A 260 -3.85 3.01 -1.59
CA ASN A 260 -2.77 3.89 -1.19
C ASN A 260 -1.41 3.18 -1.19
N PRO A 261 -0.45 3.57 -2.05
CA PRO A 261 0.87 2.95 -2.09
C PRO A 261 1.80 3.41 -0.96
N TYR A 262 1.51 4.53 -0.30
CA TYR A 262 2.41 5.14 0.68
C TYR A 262 2.87 4.17 1.79
N PRO A 263 2.00 3.39 2.45
CA PRO A 263 2.43 2.49 3.51
C PRO A 263 3.33 1.35 3.02
N VAL A 264 3.11 0.82 1.81
CA VAL A 264 3.96 -0.23 1.25
C VAL A 264 5.29 0.33 0.73
N LEU A 265 5.31 1.57 0.25
CA LEU A 265 6.55 2.32 -0.02
C LEU A 265 7.38 2.52 1.25
N ARG A 266 6.75 2.95 2.35
CA ARG A 266 7.41 3.06 3.66
C ARG A 266 7.95 1.69 4.11
N TYR A 267 7.21 0.61 3.92
CA TYR A 267 7.70 -0.74 4.19
C TYR A 267 9.00 -1.05 3.41
N ALA A 268 9.00 -0.77 2.11
CA ALA A 268 10.12 -1.02 1.20
C ALA A 268 11.25 0.03 1.23
N GLU A 269 11.14 1.11 2.02
CA GLU A 269 12.03 2.28 1.95
C GLU A 269 13.55 1.97 2.07
N ASN A 270 13.90 0.90 2.79
CA ASN A 270 15.29 0.45 2.99
C ASN A 270 15.73 -0.63 1.99
N ALA A 271 14.81 -1.12 1.15
CA ALA A 271 15.04 -2.12 0.12
C ALA A 271 15.25 -1.45 -1.24
N ARG A 272 16.20 -0.52 -1.34
CA ARG A 272 16.60 0.10 -2.62
C ARG A 272 17.66 -0.78 -3.28
N ILE A 273 17.41 -1.29 -4.49
CA ILE A 273 18.44 -1.99 -5.26
C ILE A 273 19.60 -1.03 -5.58
N LYS A 274 20.82 -1.54 -5.73
CA LYS A 274 22.02 -0.72 -6.02
C LYS A 274 22.25 -0.64 -7.52
N CYS A 275 22.36 0.57 -8.07
CA CYS A 275 22.63 0.80 -9.49
C CYS A 275 23.65 1.92 -9.69
N VAL A 276 24.40 1.88 -10.79
CA VAL A 276 25.21 3.02 -11.25
C VAL A 276 24.29 3.95 -12.01
N TYR A 277 24.27 5.23 -11.66
CA TYR A 277 23.47 6.22 -12.37
C TYR A 277 24.31 6.72 -13.55
N SER A 278 23.86 6.49 -14.78
CA SER A 278 24.54 7.06 -15.94
C SER A 278 24.41 8.58 -15.91
N ARG A 279 25.56 9.27 -15.96
CA ARG A 279 25.65 10.74 -16.00
C ARG A 279 25.05 11.33 -17.26
#